data_AF-A0A951FBY3-F1
#
_entry.id   AF-A0A951FBY3-F1
#
_cell.length_a   1.000
_cell.length_b   1.000
_cell.length_c   1.000
_cell.angle_alpha   90.00
_cell.angle_beta   90.00
_cell.angle_gamma   90.00
#
_symmetry.space_group_name_H-M   'P 1'
#
loop_
_entity.id
_entity.type
_entity.pdbx_description
1 polymer ?
#
loop_
_entity_poly.entity_id
_entity_poly.type
_entity_poly.pdbx_seq_one_letter_code
_entity_poly.pdbx_strand_id
1 'polypeptide(L)'
;MSFHWYARKSRNPQLTIFTRRAAFYSCISSYCWLTEQSFTHVRATFIDRFTLEGDRAPSEQQLAAALAALEVERHLFLERLRVFDRRRIRQKLRGQRRPRSADVQALYGQSYARKMRLS
;
A
#
# COMPACT_ATOMS: atom_id res chain seq x y z
N MET A 1 -4.85 13.06 -5.66
CA MET A 1 -5.88 12.73 -4.64
C MET A 1 -5.27 11.77 -3.62
N SER A 2 -5.62 11.89 -2.33
CA SER A 2 -5.02 11.09 -1.24
C SER A 2 -5.74 9.74 -1.04
N PHE A 3 -5.04 8.77 -0.43
CA PHE A 3 -5.63 7.48 -0.02
C PHE A 3 -6.95 7.65 0.74
N HIS A 4 -7.00 8.56 1.73
CA HIS A 4 -8.20 8.78 2.56
C HIS A 4 -9.40 9.31 1.77
N TRP A 5 -9.16 10.05 0.68
CA TRP A 5 -10.24 10.49 -0.20
C TRP A 5 -10.87 9.29 -0.92
N TYR A 6 -10.03 8.43 -1.52
CA TYR A 6 -10.51 7.23 -2.22
C TYR A 6 -11.12 6.21 -1.27
N ALA A 7 -10.59 6.05 -0.06
CA ALA A 7 -11.13 5.16 0.96
C ALA A 7 -12.55 5.58 1.39
N ARG A 8 -12.80 6.89 1.53
CA ARG A 8 -14.16 7.43 1.76
C ARG A 8 -15.08 7.15 0.58
N LYS A 9 -14.60 7.36 -0.65
CA LYS A 9 -15.36 7.08 -1.87
C LYS A 9 -15.72 5.59 -2.01
N SER A 10 -14.80 4.70 -1.68
CA SER A 10 -15.02 3.24 -1.73
C SER A 10 -16.06 2.76 -0.71
N ARG A 11 -16.17 3.45 0.43
CA ARG A 11 -17.18 3.18 1.46
C ARG A 11 -18.57 3.77 1.19
N ASN A 12 -18.70 4.71 0.25
CA ASN A 12 -19.95 5.45 0.07
C ASN A 12 -21.04 4.53 -0.55
N PRO A 13 -22.12 4.20 0.19
CA PRO A 13 -23.18 3.32 -0.31
C PRO A 13 -24.03 3.95 -1.42
N GLN A 14 -23.99 5.28 -1.56
CA GLN A 14 -24.73 6.00 -2.61
C GLN A 14 -24.07 5.85 -3.99
N LEU A 15 -22.87 5.27 -4.06
CA LEU A 15 -22.15 5.05 -5.32
C LEU A 15 -22.31 3.61 -5.80
N THR A 16 -22.34 3.44 -7.12
CA THR A 16 -22.34 2.11 -7.74
C THR A 16 -21.14 1.29 -7.29
N ILE A 17 -21.34 -0.03 -7.17
CA ILE A 17 -20.29 -0.96 -6.76
C ILE A 17 -19.04 -0.86 -7.65
N PHE A 18 -19.22 -0.63 -8.95
CA PHE A 18 -18.12 -0.42 -9.89
C PHE A 18 -17.32 0.85 -9.59
N THR A 19 -17.99 1.95 -9.23
CA THR A 19 -17.34 3.22 -8.86
C THR A 19 -16.56 3.07 -7.55
N ARG A 20 -17.14 2.35 -6.58
CA ARG A 20 -16.49 2.04 -5.31
C ARG A 20 -15.28 1.13 -5.49
N ARG A 21 -15.35 0.17 -6.42
CA ARG A 21 -14.23 -0.70 -6.81
C ARG A 21 -13.11 0.09 -7.50
N ALA A 22 -13.44 0.99 -8.43
CA ALA A 22 -12.45 1.87 -9.05
C ALA A 22 -11.75 2.77 -8.02
N ALA A 23 -12.49 3.27 -7.02
CA ALA A 23 -11.91 4.00 -5.90
C ALA A 23 -10.97 3.10 -5.07
N PHE A 24 -11.32 1.85 -4.81
CA PHE A 24 -10.44 0.89 -4.15
C PHE A 24 -9.14 0.64 -4.94
N TYR A 25 -9.20 0.50 -6.26
CA TYR A 25 -7.98 0.39 -7.09
C TYR A 25 -7.11 1.65 -7.02
N SER A 26 -7.72 2.82 -6.85
CA SER A 26 -6.96 4.05 -6.60
C SER A 26 -6.28 4.05 -5.21
N CYS A 27 -6.90 3.43 -4.20
CA CYS A 27 -6.25 3.18 -2.91
C CYS A 27 -5.02 2.26 -3.06
N ILE A 28 -5.14 1.18 -3.85
CA ILE A 28 -4.01 0.27 -4.15
C ILE A 28 -2.89 1.06 -4.82
N SER A 29 -3.20 1.86 -5.85
CA SER A 29 -2.18 2.68 -6.53
C SER A 29 -1.44 3.61 -5.55
N SER A 30 -2.17 4.29 -4.66
CA SER A 30 -1.55 5.14 -3.63
C SER A 30 -0.70 4.34 -2.64
N TYR A 31 -1.08 3.12 -2.27
CA TYR A 31 -0.32 2.24 -1.41
C TYR A 31 0.96 1.72 -2.09
N CYS A 32 0.87 1.31 -3.37
CA CYS A 32 2.01 0.88 -4.17
C CYS A 32 3.04 1.99 -4.34
N TRP A 33 2.59 3.24 -4.52
CA TRP A 33 3.50 4.39 -4.56
C TRP A 33 4.24 4.59 -3.23
N LEU A 34 3.57 4.40 -2.09
CA LEU A 34 4.17 4.49 -0.76
C LEU A 34 5.16 3.36 -0.46
N THR A 35 4.88 2.15 -0.93
CA THR A 35 5.62 0.93 -0.58
C THR A 35 6.59 0.44 -1.66
N GLU A 36 6.63 1.13 -2.81
CA GLU A 36 7.36 0.73 -4.01
C GLU A 36 7.02 -0.67 -4.55
N GLN A 37 5.83 -1.19 -4.21
CA GLN A 37 5.37 -2.48 -4.73
C GLN A 37 4.73 -2.34 -6.11
N SER A 38 4.75 -3.42 -6.90
CA SER A 38 4.09 -3.46 -8.21
C SER A 38 2.57 -3.39 -8.05
N PHE A 39 1.94 -2.42 -8.72
CA PHE A 39 0.48 -2.29 -8.75
C PHE A 39 -0.20 -3.57 -9.21
N THR A 40 0.28 -4.16 -10.31
CA THR A 40 -0.30 -5.39 -10.88
C THR A 40 -0.24 -6.55 -9.89
N HIS A 41 0.87 -6.69 -9.17
CA HIS A 41 1.03 -7.75 -8.18
C HIS A 41 0.09 -7.54 -6.98
N VAL A 42 0.11 -6.36 -6.37
CA VAL A 42 -0.76 -6.07 -5.21
C VAL A 42 -2.23 -6.18 -5.59
N ARG A 43 -2.62 -5.65 -6.76
CA ARG A 43 -3.98 -5.78 -7.27
C ARG A 43 -4.37 -7.26 -7.42
N ALA A 44 -3.53 -8.08 -8.04
CA ALA A 44 -3.80 -9.50 -8.21
C ALA A 44 -3.98 -10.22 -6.86
N THR A 45 -3.11 -9.94 -5.87
CA THR A 45 -3.22 -10.50 -4.52
C THR A 45 -4.56 -10.14 -3.86
N PHE A 46 -5.00 -8.89 -3.95
CA PHE A 46 -6.27 -8.48 -3.37
C PHE A 46 -7.49 -9.01 -4.13
N ILE A 47 -7.40 -9.12 -5.46
CA ILE A 47 -8.46 -9.74 -6.27
C ILE A 47 -8.65 -11.19 -5.90
N ASP A 48 -7.56 -11.95 -5.83
CA ASP A 48 -7.56 -13.37 -5.50
C ASP A 48 -8.07 -13.60 -4.07
N ARG A 49 -7.49 -12.88 -3.09
CA ARG A 49 -7.82 -13.01 -1.66
C ARG A 49 -9.27 -12.66 -1.31
N PHE A 50 -9.88 -11.69 -2.00
CA PHE A 50 -11.24 -11.21 -1.69
C PHE A 50 -12.26 -11.50 -2.79
N THR A 51 -11.85 -12.22 -3.84
CA THR A 51 -12.70 -12.60 -4.97
C THR A 51 -13.39 -11.39 -5.62
N LEU A 52 -12.61 -10.35 -5.95
CA LEU A 52 -13.12 -9.06 -6.46
C LEU A 52 -13.40 -9.03 -7.97
N GLU A 53 -13.06 -10.12 -8.66
CA GLU A 53 -13.28 -10.34 -10.10
C GLU A 53 -14.01 -11.66 -10.35
N GLY A 54 -14.71 -11.72 -11.49
CA GLY A 54 -15.60 -12.80 -11.90
C GLY A 54 -16.80 -12.26 -12.67
N ASP A 55 -17.70 -13.15 -13.09
CA ASP A 55 -18.91 -12.80 -13.85
C ASP A 55 -19.92 -11.96 -13.03
N ARG A 56 -19.78 -11.97 -11.71
CA ARG A 56 -20.63 -11.20 -10.78
C ARG A 56 -19.85 -10.03 -10.20
N ALA A 57 -20.54 -8.91 -10.02
CA ALA A 57 -20.00 -7.77 -9.30
C ALA A 57 -19.63 -8.19 -7.86
N PRO A 58 -18.52 -7.68 -7.30
CA PRO A 58 -18.15 -7.99 -5.92
C PRO A 58 -19.24 -7.51 -4.97
N SER A 59 -19.52 -8.29 -3.94
CA SER A 59 -20.41 -7.84 -2.86
C SER A 59 -19.81 -6.65 -2.12
N GLU A 60 -20.68 -5.86 -1.50
CA GLU A 60 -20.23 -4.73 -0.67
C GLU A 60 -19.33 -5.19 0.49
N GLN A 61 -19.62 -6.37 1.05
CA GLN A 61 -18.85 -6.97 2.13
C GLN A 61 -17.43 -7.35 1.69
N GLN A 62 -17.28 -7.94 0.50
CA GLN A 62 -15.96 -8.25 -0.06
C GLN A 62 -15.13 -6.98 -0.27
N LEU A 63 -15.74 -5.93 -0.83
CA LEU A 63 -15.04 -4.67 -1.05
C LEU A 63 -14.66 -3.97 0.26
N ALA A 64 -15.55 -3.99 1.26
CA ALA A 64 -15.28 -3.44 2.58
C ALA A 64 -14.14 -4.20 3.29
N ALA A 65 -14.14 -5.53 3.23
CA ALA A 65 -13.09 -6.37 3.79
C ALA A 65 -11.73 -6.13 3.11
N ALA A 66 -11.71 -6.02 1.77
CA ALA A 66 -10.51 -5.71 1.01
C ALA A 66 -9.93 -4.34 1.37
N LEU A 67 -10.79 -3.32 1.50
CA LEU A 67 -10.37 -1.98 1.91
C LEU A 67 -9.81 -1.97 3.34
N ALA A 68 -10.46 -2.66 4.28
CA ALA A 68 -10.00 -2.76 5.67
C ALA A 68 -8.63 -3.44 5.75
N ALA A 69 -8.41 -4.53 5.01
CA ALA A 69 -7.12 -5.19 4.96
C ALA A 69 -6.02 -4.29 4.39
N LEU A 70 -6.30 -3.54 3.31
CA LEU A 70 -5.35 -2.59 2.73
C LEU A 70 -5.00 -1.45 3.70
N GLU A 71 -5.97 -0.99 4.50
CA GLU A 71 -5.73 0.01 5.54
C GLU A 71 -4.83 -0.49 6.66
N VAL A 72 -5.02 -1.74 7.10
CA VAL A 72 -4.15 -2.39 8.08
C VAL A 72 -2.72 -2.50 7.54
N GLU A 73 -2.55 -3.00 6.31
CA GLU A 73 -1.24 -3.11 5.67
C GLU A 73 -0.55 -1.74 5.54
N ARG A 74 -1.28 -0.72 5.10
CA ARG A 74 -0.79 0.67 5.02
C ARG A 74 -0.39 1.20 6.39
N HIS A 75 -1.19 0.97 7.42
CA HIS A 75 -0.89 1.43 8.77
C HIS A 75 0.40 0.77 9.30
N LEU A 76 0.53 -0.55 9.16
CA LEU A 76 1.74 -1.29 9.54
C LEU A 76 2.98 -0.81 8.80
N PHE A 77 2.86 -0.46 7.51
CA PHE A 77 3.97 0.13 6.76
C PHE A 77 4.35 1.52 7.29
N LEU A 78 3.37 2.38 7.58
CA LEU A 78 3.63 3.71 8.14
C LEU A 78 4.28 3.65 9.52
N GLU A 79 3.90 2.69 10.37
CA GLU A 79 4.59 2.46 11.65
C GLU A 79 6.05 2.07 11.46
N ARG A 80 6.33 1.16 10.52
CA ARG A 80 7.72 0.80 10.16
C ARG A 80 8.51 2.00 9.64
N LEU A 81 7.89 2.84 8.80
CA LEU A 81 8.49 4.07 8.30
C LEU A 81 8.81 5.05 9.43
N ARG A 82 7.89 5.24 10.40
CA ARG A 82 8.12 6.08 11.60
C ARG A 82 9.31 5.59 12.43
N VAL A 83 9.42 4.28 12.63
CA VAL A 83 10.56 3.69 13.36
C VAL A 83 11.86 3.90 12.60
N PHE A 84 11.85 3.70 11.28
CA PHE A 84 13.00 3.96 10.41
C PHE A 84 13.44 5.43 10.49
N ASP A 85 12.51 6.38 10.36
CA ASP A 85 12.80 7.82 10.43
C ASP A 85 13.41 8.23 11.77
N ARG A 86 12.86 7.76 12.89
CA ARG A 86 13.43 8.00 14.23
C ARG A 86 14.87 7.49 14.33
N ARG A 87 15.15 6.31 13.77
CA ARG A 87 16.52 5.75 13.73
C ARG A 87 17.43 6.59 12.83
N ARG A 88 16.94 7.06 11.68
CA ARG A 88 17.69 7.91 10.74
C ARG A 88 18.06 9.26 11.32
N ILE A 89 17.16 9.90 12.07
CA ILE A 89 17.44 11.15 12.77
C ILE A 89 18.65 10.97 13.71
N ARG A 90 18.63 9.91 14.54
CA ARG A 90 19.75 9.59 15.45
C ARG A 90 21.05 9.29 14.71
N GLN A 91 21.00 8.53 13.62
CA GLN A 91 22.18 8.21 12.80
C GLN A 91 22.78 9.45 12.12
N LYS A 92 21.93 10.36 11.62
CA LYS A 92 22.36 11.61 10.98
C LYS A 92 23.10 12.51 11.97
N LEU A 93 22.59 12.61 13.21
CA LEU A 93 23.26 13.35 14.30
C LEU A 93 24.64 12.78 14.64
N ARG A 94 24.85 11.47 14.42
CA ARG A 94 26.15 10.79 14.61
C ARG A 94 27.04 10.80 13.35
N GLY A 95 26.75 11.67 12.38
CA GLY A 95 27.55 11.82 11.16
C GLY A 95 27.21 10.83 10.04
N GLN A 96 26.34 9.84 10.25
CA GLN A 96 25.96 8.88 9.21
C GLN A 96 24.88 9.47 8.29
N ARG A 97 25.33 10.21 7.26
CA ARG A 97 24.45 10.97 6.34
C ARG A 97 23.56 10.08 5.46
N ARG A 98 23.97 8.85 5.12
CA ARG A 98 23.18 7.90 4.29
C ARG A 98 22.64 6.71 5.10
N PRO A 99 21.43 6.21 4.80
CA PRO A 99 20.92 4.97 5.40
C PRO A 99 21.78 3.78 4.98
N ARG A 100 21.86 2.74 5.82
CA ARG A 100 22.50 1.48 5.42
C ARG A 100 21.59 0.75 4.45
N SER A 101 22.14 0.09 3.43
CA SER A 101 21.35 -0.67 2.46
C SER A 101 20.45 -1.72 3.11
N ALA A 102 20.94 -2.39 4.17
CA ALA A 102 20.16 -3.34 4.96
C ALA A 102 18.93 -2.71 5.63
N ASP A 103 19.04 -1.47 6.12
CA ASP A 103 17.92 -0.78 6.77
C ASP A 103 16.84 -0.41 5.74
N VAL A 104 17.26 -0.01 4.54
CA VAL A 104 16.32 0.31 3.44
C VAL A 104 15.66 -0.96 2.89
N GLN A 105 16.43 -2.05 2.77
CA GLN A 105 15.91 -3.36 2.39
C GLN A 105 14.94 -3.92 3.43
N ALA A 106 15.17 -3.70 4.72
CA ALA A 106 14.22 -4.10 5.77
C ALA A 106 12.89 -3.32 5.71
N LEU A 107 12.92 -2.06 5.26
CA LEU A 107 11.72 -1.23 5.12
C LEU A 107 10.88 -1.62 3.89
N TYR A 108 11.51 -1.72 2.72
CA TYR A 108 10.83 -1.92 1.43
C TYR A 108 10.83 -3.38 0.95
N GLY A 109 11.53 -4.28 1.64
CA GLY A 109 11.65 -5.69 1.27
C GLY A 109 12.48 -5.91 -0.01
N GLN A 110 12.27 -7.06 -0.66
CA GLN A 110 12.98 -7.46 -1.89
C GLN A 110 12.73 -6.52 -3.08
N SER A 111 11.63 -5.76 -3.07
CA SER A 111 11.27 -4.76 -4.10
C SER A 111 12.38 -3.72 -4.32
N TYR A 112 13.07 -3.33 -3.24
CA TYR A 112 14.13 -2.32 -3.28
C TYR A 112 15.50 -2.87 -3.70
N ALA A 113 15.82 -4.11 -3.32
CA ALA A 113 17.06 -4.78 -3.70
C ALA A 113 17.20 -4.96 -5.22
N ARG A 114 16.07 -5.06 -5.94
CA ARG A 114 16.04 -5.18 -7.40
C ARG A 114 16.32 -3.85 -8.12
N LYS A 115 15.92 -2.72 -7.53
CA LYS A 115 16.18 -1.36 -8.07
C LYS A 115 17.64 -0.96 -7.94
N MET A 116 18.27 -1.23 -6.79
CA MET A 116 19.68 -0.90 -6.52
C MET A 116 20.70 -1.75 -7.30
N ARG A 117 20.28 -2.87 -7.90
CA ARG A 117 21.15 -3.70 -8.77
C ARG A 117 21.15 -3.24 -10.24
N LEU A 118 20.28 -2.30 -10.60
CA LEU A 118 20.10 -1.79 -11.96
C LEU A 118 20.60 -0.34 -12.10
N SER A 119 21.23 0.22 -11.07
CA SER A 119 21.77 1.58 -10.99
C SER A 119 23.22 1.54 -10.58
#